data_AF-A0A975IB60-F1
#
_entry.id   AF-A0A975IB60-F1
#
_cell.length_a   1.000
_cell.length_b   1.000
_cell.length_c   1.000
_cell.angle_alpha   90.00
_cell.angle_beta   90.00
_cell.angle_gamma   90.00
#
_symmetry.space_group_name_H-M   'P 1'
#
loop_
_entity.id
_entity.type
_entity.pdbx_description
1 polymer ?
#
loop_
_entity_poly.entity_id
_entity_poly.type
_entity_poly.pdbx_seq_one_letter_code
_entity_poly.pdbx_strand_id
1 'polypeptide(L)'
;MKISSALKLLCVSFGLFSIVACEDACKGVDCGPNGACLEGACVCNDGYVKNSDNVCVPENSGFDGDYTARDSCSITGLYTGFTVSATTQGSTVTWTNIYEAGEETTCTLSSDGRSCTVDPGQMVDGFPISGTCILEDDGSCTFEYDLEWTSTTESCVMILTK
;
A
#
# COMPACT_ATOMS: atom_id res chain seq x y z
N MET A 1 4.97 -1.36 28.34
CA MET A 1 6.03 -1.31 29.36
C MET A 1 6.80 -0.01 29.14
N LYS A 2 6.61 0.98 30.02
CA LYS A 2 7.25 2.30 29.93
C LYS A 2 8.73 2.16 30.29
N ILE A 3 9.63 2.44 29.36
CA ILE A 3 11.05 2.59 29.68
C ILE A 3 11.42 4.06 29.46
N SER A 4 11.22 4.81 30.54
CA SER A 4 11.90 6.09 30.77
C SER A 4 13.40 5.83 30.71
N SER A 5 14.10 6.45 29.76
CA SER A 5 15.56 6.55 29.80
C SER A 5 15.94 8.02 29.66
N ALA A 6 15.91 8.68 30.81
CA ALA A 6 16.55 9.95 31.05
C ALA A 6 18.08 9.77 30.96
N LEU A 7 18.64 9.80 29.75
CA LEU A 7 20.08 10.02 29.58
C LEU A 7 20.31 11.53 29.57
N LYS A 8 20.49 12.09 30.78
CA LYS A 8 20.92 13.48 30.99
C LYS A 8 22.29 13.68 30.35
N LEU A 9 22.30 14.19 29.12
CA LEU A 9 23.51 14.64 28.44
C LEU A 9 24.07 15.86 29.20
N LEU A 10 25.24 15.69 29.78
CA LEU A 10 26.00 16.74 30.47
C LEU A 10 26.50 17.77 29.44
N CYS A 11 25.74 18.86 29.24
CA CYS A 11 26.27 20.08 28.63
C CYS A 11 27.22 20.76 29.63
N VAL A 12 28.52 20.42 29.59
CA VAL A 12 29.55 21.05 30.43
C VAL A 12 29.90 22.42 29.85
N SER A 13 29.70 23.44 30.69
CA SER A 13 29.95 24.85 30.40
C SER A 13 31.43 25.20 30.56
N PHE A 14 32.06 25.65 29.48
CA PHE A 14 33.29 26.44 29.56
C PHE A 14 33.24 27.58 28.52
N GLY A 15 33.31 28.81 29.04
CA GLY A 15 33.65 30.10 28.42
C GLY A 15 33.44 30.35 26.92
N LEU A 16 32.76 31.48 26.64
CA LEU A 16 32.68 32.26 25.39
C LEU A 16 31.71 31.74 24.30
N PHE A 17 30.48 32.25 24.40
CA PHE A 17 29.60 32.70 23.30
C PHE A 17 29.56 31.83 22.03
N SER A 18 28.94 30.66 22.14
CA SER A 18 28.15 30.11 21.06
C SER A 18 26.97 29.38 21.70
N ILE A 19 25.81 30.03 21.67
CA ILE A 19 24.52 29.38 21.94
C ILE A 19 24.29 28.34 20.83
N VAL A 20 24.89 27.17 20.98
CA VAL A 20 24.42 25.98 20.27
C VAL A 20 23.05 25.67 20.87
N ALA A 21 22.02 26.27 20.29
CA ALA A 21 20.67 25.79 20.48
C ALA A 21 20.68 24.36 19.96
N CYS A 22 20.64 23.39 20.87
CA CYS A 22 20.32 22.02 20.50
C CYS A 22 18.85 22.05 20.08
N GLU A 23 18.59 22.41 18.83
CA GLU A 23 17.27 22.22 18.25
C GLU A 23 17.03 20.72 18.18
N ASP A 24 15.92 20.29 18.78
CA ASP A 24 15.45 18.93 18.64
C ASP A 24 15.07 18.72 17.17
N ALA A 25 15.95 18.05 16.42
CA ALA A 25 15.77 17.76 15.01
C ALA A 25 14.47 16.98 14.72
N CYS A 26 13.93 16.28 15.73
CA CYS A 26 12.69 15.52 15.63
C CYS A 26 11.44 16.33 15.98
N LYS A 27 11.58 17.60 16.36
CA LYS A 27 10.45 18.46 16.67
C LYS A 27 9.59 18.68 15.43
N GLY A 28 8.41 18.08 15.41
CA GLY A 28 7.43 18.22 14.32
C GLY A 28 7.57 17.18 13.21
N VAL A 29 8.48 16.21 13.35
CA VAL A 29 8.57 15.06 12.45
C VAL A 29 7.55 14.01 12.89
N ASP A 30 6.62 13.64 12.01
CA ASP A 30 5.68 12.53 12.21
C ASP A 30 6.11 11.33 11.37
N CYS A 31 6.59 10.28 12.04
CA CYS A 31 7.01 9.03 11.39
C CYS A 31 5.89 7.98 11.34
N GLY A 32 4.71 8.29 11.89
CA GLY A 32 3.65 7.32 12.12
C GLY A 32 3.99 6.28 13.19
N PRO A 33 3.12 5.28 13.40
CA PRO A 33 3.28 4.28 14.46
C PRO A 33 4.40 3.26 14.20
N ASN A 34 4.93 3.19 12.97
CA ASN A 34 5.88 2.17 12.53
C ASN A 34 7.28 2.71 12.23
N GLY A 35 7.59 3.90 12.76
CA GLY A 35 8.91 4.51 12.64
C GLY A 35 9.30 5.28 13.88
N ALA A 36 10.59 5.49 14.04
CA ALA A 36 11.16 6.38 15.05
C ALA A 36 11.90 7.52 14.36
N CYS A 37 11.79 8.73 14.91
CA CYS A 37 12.63 9.82 14.45
C CYS A 37 14.03 9.71 15.07
N LEU A 38 15.06 9.74 14.22
CA LEU A 38 16.46 9.80 14.60
C LEU A 38 17.14 10.92 13.79
N GLU A 39 17.71 11.91 14.48
CA GLU A 39 18.41 13.04 13.86
C GLU A 39 17.57 13.81 12.82
N GLY A 40 16.25 13.89 13.03
CA GLY A 40 15.32 14.58 12.13
C GLY A 40 14.86 13.77 10.93
N ALA A 41 15.24 12.49 10.84
CA ALA A 41 14.79 11.57 9.81
C ALA A 41 14.01 10.40 10.41
N CYS A 42 12.96 9.97 9.71
CA CYS A 42 12.25 8.74 10.07
C CYS A 42 13.07 7.51 9.69
N VAL A 43 13.29 6.66 10.68
CA VAL A 43 13.85 5.31 10.56
C VAL A 43 12.69 4.34 10.76
N CYS A 44 12.34 3.60 9.72
CA CYS A 44 11.24 2.67 9.74
C CYS A 44 11.64 1.36 10.43
N ASN A 45 10.67 0.75 11.12
CA ASN A 45 10.83 -0.60 11.64
C ASN A 45 10.97 -1.60 10.48
N ASP A 46 11.49 -2.79 10.77
CA ASP A 46 11.60 -3.87 9.77
C ASP A 46 10.24 -4.15 9.11
N GLY A 47 10.22 -4.21 7.77
CA GLY A 47 9.00 -4.39 6.96
C GLY A 47 8.24 -3.10 6.62
N TYR A 48 8.80 -1.94 6.95
CA TYR A 48 8.21 -0.63 6.64
C TYR A 48 9.19 0.24 5.84
N VAL A 49 8.64 1.03 4.91
CA VAL A 49 9.37 2.02 4.10
C VAL A 49 8.70 3.38 4.22
N LYS A 50 9.42 4.43 3.84
CA LYS A 50 8.85 5.79 3.82
C LYS A 50 8.00 6.00 2.57
N ASN A 51 6.78 6.52 2.73
CA ASN A 51 5.97 7.01 1.62
C ASN A 51 6.41 8.42 1.18
N SER A 52 5.67 9.04 0.24
CA SER A 52 5.90 10.41 -0.25
C SER A 52 5.86 11.48 0.84
N ASP A 53 5.13 11.23 1.93
CA ASP A 53 5.00 12.13 3.08
C ASP A 53 6.08 11.88 4.16
N ASN A 54 7.06 11.01 3.89
CA ASN A 54 8.09 10.54 4.82
C ASN A 54 7.59 9.75 6.04
N VAL A 55 6.36 9.21 5.99
CA VAL A 55 5.77 8.36 7.04
C VAL A 55 6.10 6.89 6.78
N CYS A 56 6.40 6.13 7.83
CA CYS A 56 6.69 4.71 7.73
C CYS A 56 5.41 3.89 7.52
N VAL A 57 5.23 3.41 6.30
CA VAL A 57 4.12 2.56 5.86
C VAL A 57 4.66 1.15 5.54
N PRO A 58 3.84 0.09 5.57
CA PRO A 58 4.30 -1.22 5.14
C PRO A 58 4.94 -1.13 3.75
N GLU A 59 6.05 -1.83 3.52
CA GLU A 59 6.77 -1.83 2.22
C GLU A 59 5.88 -2.09 1.00
N ASN A 60 4.75 -2.73 1.27
CA ASN A 60 3.82 -3.29 0.31
C ASN A 60 2.49 -2.52 0.20
N SER A 61 2.29 -1.44 0.95
CA SER A 61 0.99 -0.75 1.06
C SER A 61 0.61 0.13 -0.14
N GLY A 62 1.31 0.05 -1.27
CA GLY A 62 1.02 0.87 -2.46
C GLY A 62 -0.40 0.65 -2.99
N PHE A 63 -0.92 -0.56 -2.80
CA PHE A 63 -2.26 -0.96 -3.19
C PHE A 63 -3.35 -0.52 -2.21
N ASP A 64 -3.03 -0.02 -1.02
CA ASP A 64 -4.05 0.30 -0.03
C ASP A 64 -4.92 1.49 -0.46
N GLY A 65 -6.23 1.35 -0.22
CA GLY A 65 -7.22 2.41 -0.38
C GLY A 65 -8.38 2.04 -1.28
N ASP A 66 -9.21 3.04 -1.56
CA ASP A 66 -10.35 2.96 -2.46
C ASP A 66 -9.96 3.49 -3.84
N TYR A 67 -10.47 2.83 -4.87
CA TYR A 67 -10.23 3.14 -6.27
C TYR A 67 -11.56 3.37 -6.98
N THR A 68 -11.60 4.37 -7.85
CA THR A 68 -12.63 4.46 -8.88
C THR A 68 -12.26 3.51 -10.01
N ALA A 69 -13.15 2.56 -10.31
CA ALA A 69 -12.93 1.54 -11.31
C ALA A 69 -13.59 1.88 -12.65
N ARG A 70 -12.86 1.55 -13.72
CA ARG A 70 -13.35 1.50 -15.10
C ARG A 70 -12.92 0.18 -15.71
N ASP A 71 -13.88 -0.65 -16.06
CA ASP A 71 -13.66 -2.06 -16.38
C ASP A 71 -14.20 -2.40 -17.76
N SER A 72 -13.32 -2.93 -18.62
CA SER A 72 -13.61 -3.22 -20.02
C SER A 72 -13.39 -4.70 -20.30
N CYS A 73 -14.48 -5.44 -20.45
CA CYS A 73 -14.48 -6.87 -20.69
C CYS A 73 -14.87 -7.23 -22.13
N SER A 74 -14.28 -8.33 -22.62
CA SER A 74 -14.44 -8.81 -23.99
C SER A 74 -15.84 -9.31 -24.35
N ILE A 75 -16.67 -9.70 -23.37
CA ILE A 75 -18.01 -10.25 -23.60
C ILE A 75 -19.10 -9.32 -23.04
N THR A 76 -18.96 -8.89 -21.79
CA THR A 76 -19.97 -8.12 -21.04
C THR A 76 -19.90 -6.60 -21.27
N GLY A 77 -18.77 -6.09 -21.77
CA GLY A 77 -18.61 -4.70 -22.17
C GLY A 77 -17.98 -3.81 -21.10
N LEU A 78 -18.45 -2.55 -21.01
CA LEU A 78 -17.82 -1.50 -20.19
C LEU A 78 -18.66 -1.17 -18.95
N TYR A 79 -18.04 -1.26 -17.78
CA TYR A 79 -18.58 -0.87 -16.47
C TYR A 79 -17.74 0.26 -15.88
N THR A 80 -18.37 1.29 -15.31
CA THR A 80 -17.63 2.47 -14.82
C THR A 80 -18.26 3.09 -13.58
N GLY A 81 -17.44 3.66 -12.71
CA GLY A 81 -17.90 4.52 -11.62
C GLY A 81 -18.29 3.77 -10.35
N PHE A 82 -17.86 2.51 -10.23
CA PHE A 82 -17.95 1.74 -8.99
C PHE A 82 -16.63 1.82 -8.21
N THR A 83 -16.70 1.48 -6.93
CA THR A 83 -15.55 1.51 -6.03
C THR A 83 -14.99 0.11 -5.84
N VAL A 84 -13.69 -0.03 -6.02
CA VAL A 84 -12.90 -1.21 -5.64
C VAL A 84 -12.01 -0.81 -4.48
N SER A 85 -11.91 -1.65 -3.46
CA SER A 85 -11.03 -1.38 -2.30
C SER A 85 -9.91 -2.41 -2.27
N ALA A 86 -8.71 -1.99 -1.89
CA ALA A 86 -7.61 -2.90 -1.57
C ALA A 86 -7.06 -2.68 -0.17
N THR A 87 -6.69 -3.77 0.47
CA THR A 87 -5.98 -3.78 1.76
C THR A 87 -4.82 -4.76 1.69
N THR A 88 -3.66 -4.32 2.13
CA THR A 88 -2.43 -5.09 2.11
C THR A 88 -2.06 -5.57 3.51
N GLN A 89 -1.75 -6.85 3.63
CA GLN A 89 -1.19 -7.46 4.84
C GLN A 89 -0.01 -8.36 4.47
N GLY A 90 1.20 -7.94 4.84
CA GLY A 90 2.41 -8.67 4.47
C GLY A 90 2.57 -8.70 2.94
N SER A 91 2.63 -9.89 2.35
CA SER A 91 2.73 -10.09 0.90
C SER A 91 1.38 -10.32 0.20
N THR A 92 0.26 -10.15 0.91
CA THR A 92 -1.09 -10.40 0.37
C THR A 92 -1.84 -9.07 0.24
N VAL A 93 -2.44 -8.84 -0.93
CA VAL A 93 -3.44 -7.79 -1.14
C VAL A 93 -4.80 -8.45 -1.26
N THR A 94 -5.75 -7.99 -0.46
CA THR A 94 -7.16 -8.34 -0.59
C THR A 94 -7.86 -7.25 -1.37
N TRP A 95 -8.44 -7.60 -2.51
CA TRP A 95 -9.32 -6.74 -3.29
C TRP A 95 -10.76 -7.05 -2.95
N THR A 96 -11.60 -6.01 -2.87
CA THR A 96 -13.04 -6.14 -2.66
C THR A 96 -13.78 -5.46 -3.80
N ASN A 97 -14.89 -6.06 -4.22
CA ASN A 97 -15.81 -5.51 -5.22
C ASN A 97 -15.21 -5.42 -6.63
N ILE A 98 -14.26 -6.31 -6.97
CA ILE A 98 -13.83 -6.52 -8.36
C ILE A 98 -15.06 -6.89 -9.20
N TYR A 99 -15.18 -6.30 -10.39
CA TYR A 99 -16.32 -6.48 -11.28
C TYR A 99 -17.67 -6.13 -10.63
N GLU A 100 -17.68 -5.26 -9.61
CA GLU A 100 -18.90 -4.90 -8.86
C GLU A 100 -19.59 -6.11 -8.18
N ALA A 101 -18.86 -7.22 -7.97
CA ALA A 101 -19.43 -8.45 -7.42
C ALA A 101 -19.71 -8.38 -5.91
N GLY A 102 -19.15 -7.40 -5.20
CA GLY A 102 -19.20 -7.29 -3.75
C GLY A 102 -18.41 -8.36 -2.99
N GLU A 103 -17.64 -9.21 -3.69
CA GLU A 103 -16.84 -10.28 -3.10
C GLU A 103 -15.37 -9.88 -2.91
N GLU A 104 -14.65 -10.67 -2.11
CA GLU A 104 -13.21 -10.52 -1.88
C GLU A 104 -12.41 -11.51 -2.72
N THR A 105 -11.28 -11.05 -3.25
CA THR A 105 -10.27 -11.90 -3.89
C THR A 105 -8.88 -11.51 -3.40
N THR A 106 -7.98 -12.47 -3.27
CA THR A 106 -6.61 -12.21 -2.83
C THR A 106 -5.60 -12.36 -3.95
N CYS A 107 -4.54 -11.55 -3.89
CA CYS A 107 -3.38 -11.69 -4.74
C CYS A 107 -2.09 -11.61 -3.92
N THR A 108 -1.05 -12.25 -4.44
CA THR A 108 0.29 -12.22 -3.86
C THR A 108 1.12 -11.13 -4.54
N LEU A 109 1.78 -10.30 -3.73
CA LEU A 109 2.67 -9.25 -4.17
C LEU A 109 3.97 -9.80 -4.74
N SER A 110 4.45 -9.15 -5.79
CA SER A 110 5.82 -9.31 -6.26
C SER A 110 6.81 -8.75 -5.26
N SER A 111 8.05 -9.25 -5.31
CA SER A 111 9.13 -8.83 -4.40
C SER A 111 9.52 -7.35 -4.52
N ASP A 112 9.15 -6.69 -5.62
CA ASP A 112 9.36 -5.25 -5.82
C ASP A 112 8.16 -4.40 -5.37
N GLY A 113 7.07 -5.02 -4.89
CA GLY A 113 5.86 -4.35 -4.45
C GLY A 113 5.08 -3.63 -5.56
N ARG A 114 5.45 -3.82 -6.84
CA ARG A 114 4.85 -3.10 -7.98
C ARG A 114 3.79 -3.90 -8.72
N SER A 115 3.62 -5.17 -8.43
CA SER A 115 2.57 -6.00 -9.01
C SER A 115 1.98 -6.95 -7.99
N CYS A 116 0.73 -7.35 -8.23
CA CYS A 116 0.02 -8.33 -7.43
C CYS A 116 -0.68 -9.32 -8.34
N THR A 117 -0.40 -10.61 -8.20
CA THR A 117 -0.97 -11.68 -9.04
C THR A 117 -2.00 -12.47 -8.24
N VAL A 118 -3.21 -12.60 -8.78
CA VAL A 118 -4.33 -13.32 -8.14
C VAL A 118 -3.89 -14.72 -7.72
N ASP A 119 -4.21 -15.08 -6.48
CA ASP A 119 -3.80 -16.37 -5.94
C ASP A 119 -4.53 -17.52 -6.67
N PRO A 120 -3.91 -18.70 -6.80
CA PRO A 120 -4.58 -19.84 -7.42
C PRO A 120 -5.87 -20.23 -6.67
N GLY A 121 -6.96 -20.41 -7.42
CA GLY A 121 -8.24 -20.89 -6.89
C GLY A 121 -9.14 -19.81 -6.28
N GLN A 122 -8.80 -18.53 -6.48
CA GLN A 122 -9.70 -17.44 -6.14
C GLN A 122 -10.93 -17.43 -7.06
N MET A 123 -12.06 -16.98 -6.50
CA MET A 123 -13.34 -16.93 -7.17
C MET A 123 -13.96 -15.54 -6.98
N VAL A 124 -14.64 -15.02 -8.01
CA VAL A 124 -15.45 -13.80 -7.95
C VAL A 124 -16.77 -14.08 -8.67
N ASP A 125 -17.89 -13.84 -7.99
CA ASP A 125 -19.26 -14.18 -8.44
C ASP A 125 -19.41 -15.66 -8.83
N GLY A 126 -18.67 -16.53 -8.13
CA GLY A 126 -18.64 -17.97 -8.42
C GLY A 126 -17.85 -18.39 -9.66
N PHE A 127 -17.10 -17.48 -10.30
CA PHE A 127 -16.21 -17.78 -11.42
C PHE A 127 -14.74 -17.75 -10.98
N PRO A 128 -13.90 -18.71 -11.42
CA PRO A 128 -12.47 -18.62 -11.23
C PRO A 128 -11.95 -17.33 -11.83
N ILE A 129 -11.18 -16.59 -11.03
CA ILE A 129 -10.48 -15.38 -11.46
C ILE A 129 -8.98 -15.65 -11.48
N SER A 130 -8.31 -15.14 -12.50
CA SER A 130 -6.85 -15.07 -12.56
C SER A 130 -6.45 -13.75 -13.18
N GLY A 131 -5.30 -13.20 -12.80
CA GLY A 131 -4.90 -11.91 -13.33
C GLY A 131 -3.75 -11.29 -12.56
N THR A 132 -3.32 -10.12 -13.01
CA THR A 132 -2.28 -9.32 -12.34
C THR A 132 -2.65 -7.85 -12.36
N CYS A 133 -2.50 -7.19 -11.23
CA CYS A 133 -2.59 -5.75 -11.09
C CYS A 133 -1.17 -5.16 -11.07
N ILE A 134 -0.88 -4.19 -11.93
CA ILE A 134 0.40 -3.46 -11.99
C ILE A 134 0.20 -2.05 -11.46
N LEU A 135 0.97 -1.70 -10.42
CA LEU A 135 0.91 -0.39 -9.76
C LEU A 135 1.80 0.64 -10.47
N GLU A 136 1.18 1.73 -10.86
CA GLU A 136 1.81 2.88 -11.49
C GLU A 136 2.34 3.89 -10.44
N ASP A 137 3.19 4.82 -10.88
CA ASP A 137 3.82 5.80 -9.98
C ASP A 137 2.81 6.79 -9.37
N ASP A 138 1.65 6.98 -10.00
CA ASP A 138 0.56 7.82 -9.49
C ASP A 138 -0.37 7.07 -8.51
N GLY A 139 -0.06 5.81 -8.19
CA GLY A 139 -0.85 4.94 -7.34
C GLY A 139 -2.08 4.36 -8.03
N SER A 140 -2.28 4.60 -9.33
CA SER A 140 -3.26 3.86 -10.12
C SER A 140 -2.80 2.42 -10.34
N CYS A 141 -3.75 1.52 -10.58
CA CYS A 141 -3.46 0.14 -10.93
C CYS A 141 -4.19 -0.28 -12.19
N THR A 142 -3.48 -0.94 -13.11
CA THR A 142 -4.12 -1.63 -14.23
C THR A 142 -4.21 -3.10 -13.89
N PHE A 143 -5.43 -3.61 -13.78
CA PHE A 143 -5.73 -4.99 -13.46
C PHE A 143 -6.23 -5.71 -14.71
N GLU A 144 -5.35 -6.52 -15.30
CA GLU A 144 -5.72 -7.46 -16.37
C GLU A 144 -6.11 -8.79 -15.72
N TYR A 145 -7.33 -9.27 -16.00
CA TYR A 145 -7.82 -10.51 -15.42
C TYR A 145 -8.76 -11.27 -16.38
N ASP A 146 -8.85 -12.57 -16.15
CA ASP A 146 -9.72 -13.49 -16.85
C ASP A 146 -10.74 -14.08 -15.87
N LEU A 147 -12.01 -14.15 -16.31
CA LEU A 147 -13.08 -14.91 -15.67
C LEU A 147 -13.39 -16.15 -16.49
N GLU A 148 -13.37 -17.32 -15.86
CA GLU A 148 -13.67 -18.60 -16.53
C GLU A 148 -15.12 -19.03 -16.33
N TRP A 149 -15.88 -19.05 -17.42
CA TRP A 149 -17.21 -19.63 -17.49
C TRP A 149 -17.13 -21.09 -17.92
N THR A 150 -18.21 -21.86 -17.74
CA THR A 150 -18.26 -23.29 -18.10
C THR A 150 -17.85 -23.64 -19.54
N SER A 151 -17.92 -22.69 -20.48
CA SER A 151 -17.60 -22.90 -21.90
C SER A 151 -16.84 -21.75 -22.56
N THR A 152 -16.54 -20.67 -21.83
CA THR A 152 -15.90 -19.46 -22.38
C THR A 152 -15.02 -18.80 -21.31
N THR A 153 -13.96 -18.13 -21.74
CA THR A 153 -13.17 -17.24 -20.87
C THR A 153 -13.45 -15.81 -21.29
N GLU A 154 -13.62 -14.93 -20.32
CA GLU A 154 -13.78 -13.50 -20.54
C GLU A 154 -12.54 -12.77 -20.03
N SER A 155 -11.82 -12.12 -20.93
CA SER A 155 -10.71 -11.23 -20.57
C SER A 155 -11.23 -9.82 -20.31
N CYS A 156 -10.78 -9.22 -19.23
CA CYS A 156 -11.13 -7.89 -18.76
C CYS A 156 -9.87 -7.06 -18.48
N VAL A 157 -9.98 -5.75 -18.70
CA VAL A 157 -8.97 -4.77 -18.29
C VAL A 157 -9.66 -3.72 -17.43
N MET A 158 -9.31 -3.70 -16.15
CA MET A 158 -9.81 -2.74 -15.19
C MET A 158 -8.74 -1.70 -14.86
N ILE A 159 -9.11 -0.44 -15.05
CA ILE A 159 -8.30 0.71 -14.66
C ILE A 159 -8.83 1.20 -13.31
N LEU A 160 -7.96 1.17 -12.31
CA LEU A 160 -8.22 1.58 -10.94
C LEU A 160 -7.49 2.90 -10.65
N THR A 161 -8.23 3.97 -10.39
CA THR A 161 -7.64 5.31 -10.12
C THR A 161 -7.97 5.77 -8.70
N LYS A 162 -6.98 6.32 -7.99
CA LYS A 162 -7.16 6.97 -6.69
C LYS A 162 -7.74 8.39 -6.82
#